data_AF-A0A3N5GC77-F1
#
_entry.id   AF-A0A3N5GC77-F1
#
_cell.length_a   1.000
_cell.length_b   1.000
_cell.length_c   1.000
_cell.angle_alpha   90.00
_cell.angle_beta   90.00
_cell.angle_gamma   90.00
#
_symmetry.space_group_name_H-M   'P 1'
#
loop_
_entity.id
_entity.type
_entity.pdbx_description
1 polymer ?
#
loop_
_entity_poly.entity_id
_entity_poly.type
_entity_poly.pdbx_seq_one_letter_code
_entity_poly.pdbx_strand_id
1 'polypeptide(L)'
;MSDLAVTGLLVLALFLLLGSGVWIGLALSGVAWIGMELFSSRPAGDAMAVTIWGSASSWTLTALPLFVWMGEILFRTRLSADMFQGLAPWMNRLPGRLLHTN
;
A
#
# COMPACT_ATOMS: atom_id res chain seq x y z
N MET A 1 27.20 -14.73 -17.44
CA MET A 1 27.09 -15.70 -16.33
C MET A 1 25.93 -16.63 -16.63
N SER A 2 25.91 -17.87 -16.13
CA SER A 2 24.73 -18.73 -16.26
C SER A 2 23.58 -18.18 -15.42
N ASP A 3 22.33 -18.29 -15.89
CA ASP A 3 21.15 -17.78 -15.16
C ASP A 3 21.03 -18.39 -13.75
N LEU A 4 21.50 -19.63 -13.60
CA LEU A 4 21.60 -20.32 -12.31
C LEU A 4 22.55 -19.62 -11.34
N ALA A 5 23.68 -19.10 -11.83
CA ALA A 5 24.64 -18.37 -10.99
C ALA A 5 24.07 -17.02 -10.54
N VAL A 6 23.35 -16.32 -11.42
CA VAL A 6 22.66 -15.06 -11.10
C VAL A 6 21.59 -15.29 -10.04
N THR A 7 20.75 -16.31 -10.25
CA THR A 7 19.68 -16.67 -9.31
C THR A 7 20.25 -17.06 -7.95
N GLY A 8 21.29 -17.91 -7.93
CA GLY A 8 21.95 -18.33 -6.69
C GLY A 8 22.54 -17.16 -5.91
N LEU A 9 23.18 -16.21 -6.60
CA LEU A 9 23.75 -15.01 -5.99
C LEU A 9 22.66 -14.15 -5.33
N LEU A 10 21.57 -13.86 -6.05
CA LEU A 10 20.50 -12.98 -5.54
C LEU A 10 19.74 -13.63 -4.37
N VAL A 11 19.50 -14.94 -4.43
CA VAL A 11 18.88 -15.69 -3.34
C VAL A 11 19.78 -15.70 -2.10
N LEU A 12 21.08 -15.93 -2.27
CA LEU A 12 22.04 -15.89 -1.16
C LEU A 12 22.12 -14.48 -0.54
N ALA A 13 22.18 -13.43 -1.37
CA ALA A 13 22.15 -12.05 -0.90
C ALA A 13 20.87 -11.75 -0.09
N LEU A 14 19.71 -12.23 -0.55
CA LEU A 14 18.44 -12.08 0.17
C LEU A 14 18.49 -12.74 1.56
N PHE A 15 18.94 -13.99 1.64
CA PHE A 15 19.03 -14.70 2.92
C PHE A 15 20.05 -14.08 3.87
N LEU A 16 21.17 -13.55 3.37
CA LEU A 16 22.14 -12.82 4.19
C LEU A 16 21.55 -11.52 4.75
N LEU A 17 20.83 -10.76 3.93
CA LEU A 17 20.20 -9.49 4.34
C LEU A 17 19.02 -9.69 5.29
N LEU A 18 18.25 -10.76 5.12
CA LEU A 18 17.20 -11.12 6.08
C LEU A 18 17.79 -11.71 7.37
N GLY A 19 18.86 -12.51 7.25
CA GLY A 19 19.57 -13.11 8.37
C GLY A 19 20.28 -12.09 9.26
N SER A 20 20.59 -10.90 8.76
CA SER A 20 21.13 -9.79 9.54
C SER A 20 20.08 -9.02 10.35
N GLY A 21 18.80 -9.39 10.25
CA GLY A 21 17.71 -8.78 11.01
C GLY A 21 17.21 -7.44 10.44
N VAL A 22 17.59 -7.09 9.21
CA VAL A 22 17.13 -5.87 8.53
C VAL A 22 15.66 -6.01 8.13
N TRP A 23 14.93 -4.90 8.14
CA TRP A 23 13.53 -4.87 7.71
C TRP A 23 13.36 -5.38 6.27
N ILE A 24 12.32 -6.20 6.03
CA ILE A 24 12.14 -6.96 4.78
C ILE A 24 12.22 -6.09 3.53
N GLY A 25 11.57 -4.92 3.51
CA GLY A 25 11.63 -4.06 2.33
C GLY A 25 13.01 -3.43 2.10
N LEU A 26 13.78 -3.13 3.16
CA LEU A 26 15.16 -2.68 3.01
C LEU A 26 16.05 -3.82 2.49
N ALA A 27 15.82 -5.05 2.95
CA ALA A 27 16.51 -6.23 2.42
C ALA A 27 16.19 -6.42 0.93
N LEU A 28 14.92 -6.35 0.52
CA LEU A 28 14.51 -6.44 -0.88
C LEU A 28 15.09 -5.30 -1.74
N SER A 29 15.11 -4.06 -1.23
CA SER A 29 15.77 -2.94 -1.91
C SER A 29 17.27 -3.16 -2.04
N GLY A 30 17.95 -3.71 -1.03
CA GLY A 30 19.36 -4.07 -1.09
C GLY A 30 19.66 -5.15 -2.13
N VAL A 31 18.82 -6.19 -2.22
CA VAL A 31 18.94 -7.23 -3.26
C VAL A 31 18.71 -6.63 -4.65
N ALA A 32 17.71 -5.74 -4.80
CA ALA A 32 17.47 -5.04 -6.06
C ALA A 32 18.68 -4.19 -6.47
N TRP A 33 19.29 -3.46 -5.53
CA TRP A 33 20.51 -2.69 -5.77
C TRP A 33 21.67 -3.57 -6.25
N ILE A 34 21.94 -4.67 -5.55
CA ILE A 34 22.99 -5.64 -5.92
C ILE A 34 22.73 -6.21 -7.33
N GLY A 35 21.47 -6.56 -7.63
CA GLY A 35 21.09 -7.06 -8.94
C GLY A 35 21.29 -6.03 -10.05
N MET A 36 20.95 -4.77 -9.80
CA MET A 36 21.13 -3.70 -10.78
C MET A 36 22.61 -3.38 -11.01
N GLU A 37 23.41 -3.25 -9.96
CA GLU A 37 24.83 -2.88 -10.08
C GLU A 37 25.66 -3.97 -10.79
N LEU A 38 25.32 -5.24 -10.56
CA LEU A 38 26.08 -6.37 -11.13
C LEU A 38 25.61 -6.79 -12.52
N PHE A 39 24.33 -6.57 -12.86
CA PHE A 39 23.72 -7.12 -14.08
C PHE A 39 23.09 -6.08 -15.01
N SER A 40 23.01 -4.80 -14.61
CA SER A 40 22.51 -3.72 -15.47
C SER A 40 23.61 -2.74 -15.86
N SER A 41 23.52 -2.19 -17.07
CA SER A 41 24.36 -1.06 -17.50
C SER A 41 23.83 0.30 -17.05
N ARG A 42 22.61 0.35 -16.53
CA ARG A 42 21.99 1.58 -16.03
C ARG A 42 22.42 1.80 -14.57
N PRO A 43 22.81 3.04 -14.18
CA PRO A 43 23.11 3.35 -12.78
C PRO A 43 21.97 2.94 -11.85
N ALA A 44 22.28 2.11 -10.85
CA ALA A 44 21.29 1.57 -9.92
C ALA A 44 20.57 2.70 -9.16
N GLY A 45 21.31 3.74 -8.73
CA GLY A 45 20.76 4.89 -8.01
C GLY A 45 19.63 5.59 -8.74
N ASP A 46 19.87 6.02 -9.98
CA ASP A 46 18.88 6.77 -10.77
C ASP A 46 17.66 5.91 -11.11
N ALA A 47 17.88 4.64 -11.44
CA ALA A 47 16.80 3.72 -11.78
C ALA A 47 15.91 3.45 -10.56
N MET A 48 16.51 3.13 -9.42
CA MET A 48 15.80 2.85 -8.19
C MET A 48 15.09 4.09 -7.66
N ALA A 49 15.70 5.28 -7.74
CA ALA A 49 15.06 6.53 -7.33
C ALA A 49 13.74 6.77 -8.08
N VAL A 50 13.73 6.58 -9.40
CA VAL A 50 12.52 6.71 -10.22
C VAL A 50 11.47 5.66 -9.85
N THR A 51 11.86 4.40 -9.66
CA THR A 51 10.93 3.32 -9.28
C THR A 51 10.33 3.52 -7.89
N ILE A 52 11.15 3.90 -6.91
CA ILE A 52 10.71 4.18 -5.54
C ILE A 52 9.78 5.39 -5.53
N TRP A 53 10.15 6.47 -6.22
CA TRP A 53 9.32 7.67 -6.35
C TRP A 53 7.97 7.36 -7.00
N GLY A 54 7.96 6.57 -8.08
CA GLY A 54 6.73 6.16 -8.76
C GLY A 54 5.81 5.32 -7.86
N SER A 55 6.39 4.45 -7.04
CA SER A 55 5.63 3.60 -6.10
C SER A 55 5.07 4.41 -4.92
N ALA A 56 5.84 5.37 -4.40
CA ALA A 56 5.42 6.28 -3.34
C ALA A 56 4.39 7.31 -3.83
N SER A 57 4.44 7.71 -5.10
CA SER A 57 3.50 8.66 -5.72
C SER A 57 2.29 7.95 -6.36
N SER A 58 1.81 6.87 -5.74
CA SER A 58 0.67 6.13 -6.29
C SER A 58 -0.65 6.84 -6.03
N TRP A 59 -1.54 6.81 -7.03
CA TRP A 59 -2.91 7.33 -6.89
C TRP A 59 -3.68 6.67 -5.74
N THR A 60 -3.37 5.41 -5.44
CA THR A 60 -3.95 4.67 -4.32
C THR A 60 -3.57 5.27 -2.97
N LEU A 61 -2.32 5.73 -2.80
CA LEU A 61 -1.91 6.43 -1.58
C LEU A 61 -2.63 7.78 -1.45
N THR A 62 -2.87 8.48 -2.56
CA THR A 62 -3.67 9.73 -2.57
C THR A 62 -5.14 9.50 -2.19
N ALA A 63 -5.71 8.33 -2.48
CA ALA A 63 -7.06 7.99 -2.08
C ALA A 63 -7.23 7.94 -0.55
N LEU A 64 -6.17 7.62 0.20
CA LEU A 64 -6.24 7.46 1.65
C LEU A 64 -6.48 8.81 2.37
N PRO A 65 -5.73 9.89 2.11
CA PRO A 65 -6.07 11.23 2.61
C PRO A 65 -7.45 11.72 2.20
N LEU A 66 -7.85 11.49 0.94
CA LEU A 66 -9.17 11.90 0.45
C LEU A 66 -10.30 11.15 1.14
N PHE A 67 -10.10 9.86 1.43
CA PHE A 67 -11.03 9.05 2.20
C PHE A 67 -11.18 9.58 3.63
N VAL A 68 -10.08 9.87 4.31
CA VAL A 68 -10.10 10.47 5.65
C VAL A 68 -10.80 11.83 5.62
N TRP A 69 -10.51 12.66 4.62
CA TRP A 69 -11.10 13.98 4.47
C TRP A 69 -12.62 13.92 4.21
N MET A 70 -13.06 13.06 3.31
CA MET A 70 -14.48 12.79 3.07
C MET A 70 -15.16 12.30 4.36
N GLY A 71 -14.53 11.38 5.11
CA GLY A 71 -15.05 10.88 6.38
C GLY A 71 -15.26 12.01 7.40
N GLU A 72 -14.31 12.93 7.51
CA GLU A 72 -14.41 14.09 8.41
C GLU A 72 -15.54 15.04 7.98
N ILE A 73 -15.73 15.28 6.67
CA ILE A 73 -16.85 16.07 6.15
C ILE A 73 -18.17 15.41 6.52
N LEU A 74 -18.31 14.11 6.25
CA LEU A 74 -19.54 13.35 6.51
C LEU A 74 -19.90 13.37 8.00
N PHE A 75 -18.89 13.28 8.87
CA PHE A 75 -19.04 13.33 10.32
C PHE A 75 -19.42 14.74 10.81
N ARG A 76 -18.69 15.78 10.39
CA ARG A 76 -18.93 17.16 10.86
C ARG A 76 -20.25 17.74 10.37
N THR A 77 -20.68 17.38 9.16
CA THR A 77 -21.94 17.86 8.59
C THR A 77 -23.16 17.10 9.10
N ARG A 78 -22.98 16.03 9.89
CA ARG A 78 -24.03 15.09 10.28
C ARG A 78 -24.78 14.45 9.09
N LEU A 79 -24.23 14.52 7.87
CA LEU A 79 -24.87 14.00 6.67
C LEU A 79 -25.20 12.50 6.82
N SER A 80 -24.33 11.72 7.47
CA SER A 80 -24.60 10.31 7.76
C SER A 80 -25.87 10.13 8.59
N ALA A 81 -26.03 10.92 9.66
CA ALA A 81 -27.18 10.82 10.55
C ALA A 81 -28.47 11.24 9.84
N ASP A 82 -28.43 12.31 9.04
CA ASP A 82 -29.56 12.78 8.26
C ASP A 82 -29.96 11.77 7.18
N MET A 83 -29.00 11.10 6.53
CA MET A 83 -29.26 10.00 5.59
C MET A 83 -29.95 8.81 6.27
N PHE A 84 -29.47 8.38 7.45
CA PHE A 84 -30.09 7.29 8.20
C PHE A 84 -31.51 7.66 8.67
N GLN A 85 -31.72 8.88 9.16
CA GLN A 85 -33.06 9.37 9.52
C GLN A 85 -33.98 9.48 8.30
N GLY A 86 -33.47 9.91 7.15
CA GLY A 86 -34.21 9.99 5.90
C GLY A 86 -34.62 8.61 5.34
N LEU A 87 -33.82 7.58 5.60
CA LEU A 87 -34.12 6.19 5.21
C LEU A 87 -35.05 5.46 6.20
N ALA A 88 -35.14 5.93 7.44
CA ALA A 88 -35.96 5.32 8.49
C ALA A 88 -37.46 5.11 8.10
N PRO A 89 -38.15 6.03 7.41
CA PRO A 89 -39.54 5.85 7.01
C PRO A 89 -39.76 4.64 6.08
N TRP A 90 -38.80 4.35 5.21
CA TRP A 90 -38.86 3.21 4.30
C TRP A 90 -38.53 1.89 5.02
N MET A 91 -37.58 1.92 5.95
CA MET A 91 -37.21 0.75 6.77
C MET A 91 -38.28 0.35 7.79
N ASN A 92 -39.20 1.25 8.16
CA ASN A 92 -40.34 0.92 9.04
C ASN A 92 -41.27 -0.15 8.46
N ARG A 93 -41.25 -0.39 7.14
CA ARG A 93 -42.05 -1.42 6.49
C ARG A 93 -41.40 -2.82 6.47
N LEU A 94 -40.14 -2.94 6.90
CA LEU A 94 -39.40 -4.20 6.92
C LEU A 94 -39.41 -4.83 8.33
N PRO A 95 -39.73 -6.13 8.46
CA PRO A 95 -39.69 -6.82 9.75
C PRO A 95 -38.24 -6.86 10.27
N GLY A 96 -37.98 -6.23 11.43
CA GLY A 96 -36.63 -6.09 12.04
C GLY A 96 -36.20 -4.64 12.31
N ARG A 97 -36.77 -3.65 11.60
CA ARG A 97 -36.59 -2.19 11.79
C ARG A 97 -35.12 -1.76 11.98
N LEU A 98 -34.88 -0.63 12.66
CA LEU A 98 -33.57 -0.04 12.96
C LEU A 98 -33.06 -0.42 14.36
N LEU A 99 -33.36 -1.62 14.86
CA LEU A 99 -33.01 -2.02 16.23
C LEU A 99 -31.49 -2.05 16.49
N HIS A 100 -30.65 -2.12 15.44
CA HIS A 100 -29.18 -2.15 15.54
C HIS A 100 -28.52 -0.77 15.44
N THR A 101 -29.30 0.31 15.29
CA THR A 101 -28.78 1.68 15.06
C THR A 101 -28.96 2.59 16.30
N ASN A 102 -29.43 2.04 17.44
CA ASN A 102 -29.43 2.70 18.75
C ASN A 102 -28.26 2.22 19.60
#